data_AF-A0A3M7DZ75-F1
#
_entry.id   AF-A0A3M7DZ75-F1
#
_cell.length_a   1.000
_cell.length_b   1.000
_cell.length_c   1.000
_cell.angle_alpha   90.00
_cell.angle_beta   90.00
_cell.angle_gamma   90.00
#
_symmetry.space_group_name_H-M   'P 1'
#
loop_
_entity.id
_entity.type
_entity.pdbx_description
1 polymer ?
#
loop_
_entity_poly.entity_id
_entity_poly.type
_entity_poly.pdbx_seq_one_letter_code
_entity_poly.pdbx_strand_id
1 'polypeptide(L)'
;MDGELPEGVHHYDTAEEVPFEISKYWHQRYEIFSKYDDGIWMTDDAWFGVTPEPVARQIAEDLSTAPKSKTVLIDCFAGAGGNAIAFALSGRWNQIFAIEKDPKVLACAKHNAEVYGVAKKIWWIEGDAFEALRKRLKGQAKNAVVFGSPPWGGPTYTDFEVFDLKVMQPYSMQQLHDAFTAVSKDTVLYLPRTSDLRQVAKYVKKGDKLKVTHYCMHGASKAICVFFGDFEAT
;
A
#
# COMPACT_ATOMS: atom_id res chain seq x y z
N MET A 1 -8.77 -27.10 -0.72
CA MET A 1 -7.53 -27.68 -0.18
C MET A 1 -7.62 -27.44 1.31
N ASP A 2 -7.95 -28.48 2.07
CA ASP A 2 -8.27 -28.40 3.49
C ASP A 2 -6.98 -28.35 4.31
N GLY A 3 -6.28 -27.21 4.22
CA GLY A 3 -5.24 -26.85 5.16
C GLY A 3 -5.85 -25.99 6.25
N GLU A 4 -5.61 -26.33 7.51
CA GLU A 4 -5.98 -25.50 8.65
C GLU A 4 -5.30 -24.12 8.50
N LEU A 5 -6.07 -23.04 8.62
CA LEU A 5 -5.55 -21.67 8.50
C LEU A 5 -4.56 -21.39 9.65
N PRO A 6 -3.49 -20.62 9.42
CA PRO A 6 -2.62 -20.18 10.50
C PRO A 6 -3.39 -19.41 11.59
N GLU A 7 -2.94 -19.49 12.84
CA GLU A 7 -3.60 -18.80 13.96
C GLU A 7 -3.72 -17.28 13.74
N GLY A 8 -4.94 -16.76 13.78
CA GLY A 8 -5.25 -15.34 13.54
C GLY A 8 -5.34 -14.96 12.06
N VAL A 9 -5.36 -15.95 11.17
CA VAL A 9 -5.68 -15.80 9.74
C VAL A 9 -7.07 -16.39 9.49
N HIS A 10 -7.85 -15.68 8.70
CA HIS A 10 -9.26 -15.97 8.46
C HIS A 10 -9.59 -15.95 6.98
N HIS A 11 -10.52 -16.82 6.60
CA HIS A 11 -11.36 -16.71 5.42
C HIS A 11 -12.79 -16.82 5.95
N TYR A 12 -13.61 -15.79 5.74
CA TYR A 12 -14.98 -15.75 6.24
C TYR A 12 -15.93 -16.10 5.10
N ASP A 13 -16.60 -17.24 5.19
CA ASP A 13 -17.51 -17.75 4.17
C ASP A 13 -18.89 -17.09 4.28
N THR A 14 -19.33 -16.81 5.52
CA THR A 14 -20.65 -16.22 5.78
C THR A 14 -20.58 -14.97 6.66
N ALA A 15 -21.61 -14.13 6.58
CA ALA A 15 -21.66 -12.87 7.32
C ALA A 15 -21.73 -13.10 8.84
N GLU A 16 -22.27 -14.23 9.28
CA GLU A 16 -22.41 -14.60 10.70
C GLU A 16 -21.06 -14.90 11.37
N GLU A 17 -20.06 -15.27 10.59
CA GLU A 17 -18.69 -15.53 11.07
C GLU A 17 -17.89 -14.24 11.27
N VAL A 18 -18.31 -13.15 10.62
CA VAL A 18 -17.54 -11.91 10.54
C VAL A 18 -17.73 -11.07 11.81
N PRO A 19 -16.66 -10.67 12.49
CA PRO A 19 -16.74 -9.73 13.61
C PRO A 19 -17.46 -8.42 13.21
N PHE A 20 -18.27 -7.89 14.13
CA PHE A 20 -19.12 -6.71 13.87
C PHE A 20 -18.35 -5.53 13.27
N GLU A 21 -17.16 -5.22 13.79
CA GLU A 21 -16.31 -4.10 13.34
C GLU A 21 -15.82 -4.26 11.89
N ILE A 22 -15.70 -5.50 11.41
CA ILE A 22 -15.19 -5.85 10.08
C ILE A 22 -16.33 -5.99 9.08
N SER A 23 -17.56 -6.26 9.55
CA SER A 23 -18.73 -6.59 8.73
C SER A 23 -18.90 -5.66 7.52
N LYS A 24 -18.77 -4.34 7.71
CA LYS A 24 -18.90 -3.36 6.61
C LYS A 24 -17.87 -3.53 5.50
N TYR A 25 -16.65 -3.98 5.82
CA TYR A 25 -15.57 -4.24 4.85
C TYR A 25 -15.76 -5.59 4.17
N TRP A 26 -16.20 -6.61 4.89
CA TRP A 26 -16.50 -7.93 4.31
C TRP A 26 -17.64 -7.87 3.29
N HIS A 27 -18.64 -7.01 3.50
CA HIS A 27 -19.67 -6.76 2.47
C HIS A 27 -19.11 -6.13 1.18
N GLN A 28 -17.92 -5.53 1.24
CA GLN A 28 -17.16 -5.00 0.10
C GLN A 28 -16.01 -5.91 -0.31
N ARG A 29 -15.94 -7.16 0.18
CA ARG A 29 -14.78 -8.05 -0.01
C ARG A 29 -14.40 -8.27 -1.48
N TYR A 30 -15.37 -8.32 -2.39
CA TYR A 30 -15.12 -8.47 -3.83
C TYR A 30 -14.55 -7.21 -4.48
N GLU A 31 -14.71 -6.04 -3.87
CA GLU A 31 -14.03 -4.80 -4.27
C GLU A 31 -12.62 -4.73 -3.69
N ILE A 32 -12.40 -5.37 -2.53
CA ILE A 32 -11.09 -5.48 -1.89
C ILE A 32 -10.20 -6.47 -2.64
N PHE A 33 -10.70 -7.68 -2.85
CA PHE A 33 -10.12 -8.73 -3.67
C PHE A 33 -11.21 -9.36 -4.54
N SER A 34 -11.16 -9.15 -5.85
CA SER A 34 -12.11 -9.74 -6.80
C SER A 34 -12.14 -11.27 -6.75
N LYS A 35 -11.02 -11.89 -6.34
CA LYS A 35 -10.85 -13.34 -6.14
C LYS A 35 -11.11 -13.80 -4.71
N TYR A 36 -11.92 -13.09 -3.92
CA TYR A 36 -12.12 -13.43 -2.50
C TYR A 36 -12.43 -14.92 -2.31
N ASP A 37 -13.43 -15.44 -3.04
CA ASP A 37 -13.91 -16.83 -2.95
C ASP A 37 -12.91 -17.86 -3.55
N ASP A 38 -11.83 -17.43 -4.20
CA ASP A 38 -10.73 -18.31 -4.62
C ASP A 38 -9.82 -18.68 -3.41
N GLY A 39 -10.19 -18.27 -2.20
CA GLY A 39 -9.53 -18.62 -0.94
C GLY A 39 -8.63 -17.53 -0.38
N ILE A 40 -9.00 -16.25 -0.48
CA ILE A 40 -8.21 -15.14 0.06
C ILE A 40 -8.10 -15.20 1.58
N TRP A 41 -6.91 -14.91 2.09
CA TRP A 41 -6.60 -14.87 3.52
C TRP A 41 -6.49 -13.45 4.03
N MET A 42 -7.07 -13.20 5.20
CA MET A 42 -7.05 -11.91 5.88
C MET A 42 -6.82 -12.11 7.38
N THR A 43 -6.06 -11.21 8.01
CA THR A 43 -6.19 -11.01 9.46
C THR A 43 -7.31 -10.01 9.72
N ASP A 44 -7.82 -9.95 10.95
CA ASP A 44 -8.85 -8.98 11.33
C ASP A 44 -8.41 -7.52 11.09
N ASP A 45 -7.17 -7.19 11.45
CA ASP A 45 -6.61 -5.85 11.25
C ASP A 45 -6.41 -5.48 9.77
N ALA A 46 -6.14 -6.47 8.90
CA ALA A 46 -5.87 -6.22 7.49
C ALA A 46 -7.08 -5.62 6.75
N TRP A 47 -8.31 -5.91 7.21
CA TRP A 47 -9.54 -5.38 6.61
C TRP A 47 -9.63 -3.85 6.64
N PHE A 48 -9.02 -3.21 7.63
CA PHE A 48 -9.07 -1.75 7.79
C PHE A 48 -8.06 -1.01 6.91
N GLY A 49 -6.96 -1.68 6.54
CA GLY A 49 -5.83 -1.06 5.84
C GLY A 49 -5.65 -1.47 4.39
N VAL A 50 -6.27 -2.59 3.97
CA VAL A 50 -6.13 -3.09 2.59
C VAL A 50 -6.70 -2.09 1.59
N THR A 51 -5.91 -1.79 0.55
CA THR A 51 -6.35 -0.91 -0.54
C THR A 51 -7.28 -1.70 -1.47
N PRO A 52 -8.50 -1.20 -1.76
CA PRO A 52 -9.41 -1.88 -2.69
C PRO A 52 -8.79 -2.11 -4.07
N GLU A 53 -9.08 -3.24 -4.70
CA GLU A 53 -8.46 -3.67 -5.95
C GLU A 53 -8.56 -2.61 -7.08
N PRO A 54 -9.72 -1.95 -7.33
CA PRO A 54 -9.80 -0.91 -8.34
C PRO A 54 -8.85 0.27 -8.08
N VAL A 55 -8.68 0.65 -6.81
CA VAL A 55 -7.77 1.73 -6.41
C VAL A 55 -6.32 1.28 -6.57
N ALA A 56 -5.96 0.08 -6.09
CA ALA A 56 -4.62 -0.47 -6.21
C ALA A 56 -4.17 -0.60 -7.68
N ARG A 57 -5.08 -1.02 -8.56
CA ARG A 57 -4.84 -1.10 -10.02
C ARG A 57 -4.58 0.27 -10.64
N GLN A 58 -5.36 1.29 -10.28
CA GLN A 58 -5.13 2.64 -10.79
C GLN A 58 -3.81 3.23 -10.27
N ILE A 59 -3.46 2.97 -9.00
CA ILE A 59 -2.14 3.34 -8.47
C ILE A 59 -1.02 2.65 -9.26
N ALA A 60 -1.17 1.35 -9.57
CA ALA A 60 -0.20 0.61 -10.36
C ALA A 60 -0.01 1.20 -11.77
N GLU A 61 -1.10 1.66 -12.40
CA GLU A 61 -1.07 2.37 -13.68
C GLU A 61 -0.34 3.71 -13.55
N ASP A 62 -0.64 4.52 -12.54
CA ASP A 62 0.01 5.80 -12.32
C ASP A 62 1.50 5.65 -11.99
N LEU A 63 1.88 4.59 -11.26
CA LEU A 63 3.29 4.28 -10.99
C LEU A 63 4.02 3.81 -12.25
N SER A 64 3.31 3.34 -13.28
CA SER A 64 3.92 2.94 -14.55
C SER A 64 4.54 4.11 -15.30
N THR A 65 4.10 5.35 -15.01
CA THR A 65 4.64 6.60 -15.56
C THR A 65 5.95 7.05 -14.94
N ALA A 66 6.47 6.28 -13.96
CA ALA A 66 7.82 6.47 -13.44
C ALA A 66 8.88 6.30 -14.54
N PRO A 67 10.06 6.93 -14.42
CA PRO A 67 11.10 6.89 -15.44
C PRO A 67 11.44 5.45 -15.85
N LYS A 68 11.58 5.19 -17.15
CA LYS A 68 11.85 3.84 -17.70
C LYS A 68 13.13 3.19 -17.14
N SER A 69 14.07 4.01 -16.67
CA SER A 69 15.29 3.56 -15.98
C SER A 69 15.01 2.89 -14.63
N LYS A 70 13.86 3.17 -14.01
CA LYS A 70 13.38 2.52 -12.79
C LYS A 70 12.70 1.20 -13.14
N THR A 71 13.30 0.11 -12.70
CA THR A 71 12.86 -1.26 -13.01
C THR A 71 12.50 -2.05 -11.75
N VAL A 72 12.75 -1.49 -10.58
CA VAL A 72 12.43 -2.07 -9.27
C VAL A 72 11.31 -1.27 -8.63
N LEU A 73 10.40 -1.94 -7.93
CA LEU A 73 9.45 -1.32 -7.02
C LEU A 73 9.69 -1.85 -5.60
N ILE A 74 9.60 -0.96 -4.61
CA ILE A 74 9.62 -1.34 -3.19
C ILE A 74 8.32 -0.87 -2.56
N ASP A 75 7.46 -1.80 -2.17
CA ASP A 75 6.28 -1.56 -1.34
C ASP A 75 6.70 -1.68 0.13
N CYS A 76 6.67 -0.57 0.86
CA CYS A 76 7.19 -0.48 2.22
C CYS A 76 6.20 -0.95 3.30
N PHE A 77 4.91 -1.08 2.97
CA PHE A 77 3.86 -1.43 3.92
C PHE A 77 2.83 -2.31 3.22
N ALA A 78 3.24 -3.54 2.90
CA ALA A 78 2.53 -4.38 1.95
C ALA A 78 1.14 -4.83 2.44
N GLY A 79 0.93 -4.89 3.77
CA GLY A 79 -0.31 -5.39 4.35
C GLY A 79 -0.64 -6.79 3.83
N ALA A 80 -1.92 -7.08 3.62
CA ALA A 80 -2.37 -8.35 3.01
C ALA A 80 -2.11 -8.44 1.48
N GLY A 81 -1.28 -7.55 0.91
CA GLY A 81 -0.75 -7.65 -0.44
C GLY A 81 -1.54 -6.94 -1.53
N GLY A 82 -2.59 -6.16 -1.22
CA GLY A 82 -3.45 -5.52 -2.23
C GLY A 82 -2.68 -4.70 -3.28
N ASN A 83 -1.83 -3.77 -2.82
CA ASN A 83 -0.99 -2.96 -3.71
C ASN A 83 0.10 -3.79 -4.40
N ALA A 84 0.85 -4.60 -3.65
CA ALA A 84 1.90 -5.48 -4.19
C ALA A 84 1.41 -6.41 -5.31
N ILE A 85 0.21 -6.98 -5.17
CA ILE A 85 -0.43 -7.82 -6.19
C ILE A 85 -0.77 -7.00 -7.44
N ALA A 86 -1.38 -5.81 -7.28
CA ALA A 86 -1.68 -4.92 -8.40
C ALA A 86 -0.40 -4.49 -9.15
N PHE A 87 0.68 -4.19 -8.42
CA PHE A 87 1.99 -3.88 -9.00
C PHE A 87 2.57 -5.05 -9.79
N ALA A 88 2.42 -6.28 -9.31
CA ALA A 88 2.90 -7.47 -10.01
C ALA A 88 2.07 -7.80 -11.27
N LEU A 89 0.77 -7.51 -11.23
CA LEU A 89 -0.15 -7.67 -12.35
C LEU A 89 0.10 -6.65 -13.47
N SER A 90 0.58 -5.45 -13.16
CA SER A 90 0.85 -4.42 -14.19
C SER A 90 1.96 -4.82 -15.18
N GLY A 91 2.85 -5.73 -14.78
CA GLY A 91 3.96 -6.19 -15.63
C GLY A 91 5.05 -5.16 -15.89
N ARG A 92 4.98 -3.98 -15.24
CA ARG A 92 5.94 -2.87 -15.43
C ARG A 92 7.31 -3.12 -14.78
N TRP A 93 7.35 -3.92 -13.71
CA TRP A 93 8.51 -4.04 -12.83
C TRP A 93 9.24 -5.36 -13.06
N ASN A 94 10.57 -5.29 -13.16
CA ASN A 94 11.41 -6.49 -13.21
C ASN A 94 11.45 -7.17 -11.84
N GLN A 95 11.43 -6.38 -10.77
CA GLN A 95 11.45 -6.87 -9.38
C GLN A 95 10.57 -6.01 -8.48
N ILE A 96 9.83 -6.67 -7.59
CA ILE A 96 9.00 -6.02 -6.57
C ILE A 96 9.44 -6.54 -5.21
N PHE A 97 9.90 -5.66 -4.33
CA PHE A 97 10.16 -6.00 -2.92
C PHE A 97 8.98 -5.51 -2.09
N ALA A 98 8.34 -6.39 -1.34
CA ALA A 98 7.21 -6.05 -0.49
C ALA A 98 7.56 -6.32 0.97
N ILE A 99 7.48 -5.28 1.80
CA ILE A 99 7.88 -5.32 3.21
C ILE A 99 6.61 -5.32 4.07
N GLU A 100 6.52 -6.29 4.98
CA GLU A 100 5.47 -6.33 5.99
C GLU A 100 6.10 -6.72 7.34
N LYS A 101 5.69 -6.03 8.40
CA LYS A 101 6.25 -6.20 9.74
C LYS A 101 5.56 -7.32 10.49
N ASP A 102 4.24 -7.47 10.31
CA ASP A 102 3.48 -8.52 10.97
C ASP A 102 3.60 -9.85 10.19
N PRO A 103 4.14 -10.92 10.80
CA PRO A 103 4.35 -12.19 10.10
C PRO A 103 3.04 -12.87 9.67
N LYS A 104 1.92 -12.66 10.39
CA LYS A 104 0.62 -13.22 10.03
C LYS A 104 0.04 -12.51 8.83
N VAL A 105 0.09 -11.18 8.82
CA VAL A 105 -0.33 -10.37 7.67
C VAL A 105 0.53 -10.68 6.45
N LEU A 106 1.83 -10.88 6.65
CA LEU A 106 2.75 -11.30 5.60
C LEU A 106 2.40 -12.69 5.04
N ALA A 107 1.98 -13.63 5.88
CA ALA A 107 1.52 -14.93 5.45
C ALA A 107 0.28 -14.81 4.55
N CYS A 108 -0.69 -13.97 4.93
CA CYS A 108 -1.84 -13.63 4.08
C CYS A 108 -1.39 -13.05 2.74
N ALA A 109 -0.47 -12.08 2.74
CA ALA A 109 0.01 -11.43 1.52
C ALA A 109 0.66 -12.41 0.53
N LYS A 110 1.47 -13.34 1.04
CA LYS A 110 2.10 -14.41 0.25
C LYS A 110 1.06 -15.33 -0.39
N HIS A 111 0.13 -15.83 0.42
CA HIS A 111 -0.95 -16.70 -0.04
C HIS A 111 -1.85 -15.99 -1.08
N ASN A 112 -2.25 -14.75 -0.80
CA ASN A 112 -3.08 -13.96 -1.72
C ASN A 112 -2.36 -13.76 -3.06
N ALA A 113 -1.05 -13.53 -3.07
CA ALA A 113 -0.28 -13.44 -4.31
C ALA A 113 -0.21 -14.77 -5.08
N GLU A 114 -0.33 -15.92 -4.42
CA GLU A 114 -0.46 -17.23 -5.07
C GLU A 114 -1.84 -17.39 -5.72
N VAL A 115 -2.92 -17.01 -5.03
CA VAL A 115 -4.30 -16.99 -5.55
C VAL A 115 -4.43 -16.13 -6.82
N TYR A 116 -3.71 -15.01 -6.87
CA TYR A 116 -3.63 -14.14 -8.04
C TYR A 116 -2.57 -14.57 -9.08
N GLY A 117 -1.80 -15.63 -8.83
CA GLY A 117 -0.82 -16.18 -9.77
C GLY A 117 0.44 -15.32 -9.97
N VAL A 118 0.74 -14.40 -9.04
CA VAL A 118 1.85 -13.44 -9.14
C VAL A 118 2.93 -13.62 -8.07
N ALA A 119 2.82 -14.62 -7.19
CA ALA A 119 3.77 -14.87 -6.10
C ALA A 119 5.25 -14.86 -6.53
N LYS A 120 5.57 -15.39 -7.72
CA LYS A 120 6.96 -15.44 -8.24
C LYS A 120 7.54 -14.08 -8.66
N LYS A 121 6.71 -13.02 -8.72
CA LYS A 121 7.14 -11.66 -9.07
C LYS A 121 7.44 -10.79 -7.84
N ILE A 122 7.14 -11.26 -6.64
CA ILE A 122 7.22 -10.48 -5.41
C ILE A 122 8.23 -11.12 -4.45
N TRP A 123 9.22 -10.34 -4.03
CA TRP A 123 10.20 -10.70 -3.03
C TRP A 123 9.77 -10.14 -1.68
N TRP A 124 9.28 -11.04 -0.83
CA TRP A 124 8.75 -10.71 0.48
C TRP A 124 9.84 -10.51 1.52
N ILE A 125 9.70 -9.47 2.33
CA ILE A 125 10.62 -9.10 3.41
C ILE A 125 9.80 -8.94 4.68
N GLU A 126 10.00 -9.84 5.63
CA GLU A 126 9.52 -9.64 6.99
C GLU A 126 10.39 -8.62 7.71
N GLY A 127 9.77 -7.59 8.29
CA GLY A 127 10.43 -6.65 9.19
C GLY A 127 9.98 -5.20 9.05
N ASP A 128 10.65 -4.33 9.80
CA ASP A 128 10.40 -2.89 9.76
C ASP A 128 10.90 -2.27 8.43
N ALA A 129 10.05 -1.44 7.81
CA ALA A 129 10.32 -0.81 6.52
C ALA A 129 11.58 0.06 6.53
N PHE A 130 11.79 0.84 7.58
CA PHE A 130 12.92 1.76 7.70
C PHE A 130 14.24 0.98 7.83
N GLU A 131 14.22 -0.10 8.61
CA GLU A 131 15.37 -1.00 8.71
C GLU A 131 15.66 -1.72 7.40
N ALA A 132 14.63 -2.29 6.76
CA ALA A 132 14.76 -3.03 5.51
C ALA A 132 15.30 -2.15 4.38
N LEU A 133 14.79 -0.92 4.22
CA LEU A 133 15.32 0.04 3.24
C LEU A 133 16.79 0.35 3.49
N ARG A 134 17.18 0.61 4.75
CA ARG A 134 18.54 1.01 5.10
C ARG A 134 19.56 -0.12 5.00
N LYS A 135 19.19 -1.33 5.43
CA LYS A 135 20.13 -2.45 5.60
C LYS A 135 20.04 -3.51 4.48
N ARG A 136 18.84 -3.77 3.95
CA ARG A 136 18.60 -4.91 3.03
C ARG A 136 18.43 -4.46 1.58
N LEU A 137 17.85 -3.28 1.34
CA LEU A 137 17.48 -2.81 0.00
C LEU A 137 18.26 -1.56 -0.48
N LYS A 138 19.28 -1.12 0.26
CA LYS A 138 20.04 0.10 -0.07
C LYS A 138 20.61 0.11 -1.50
N GLY A 139 21.00 -1.06 -2.03
CA GLY A 139 21.48 -1.19 -3.41
C GLY A 139 20.36 -1.06 -4.44
N GLN A 140 19.28 -1.79 -4.23
CA GLN A 140 18.10 -1.87 -5.10
C GLN A 140 17.36 -0.53 -5.15
N ALA A 141 17.26 0.17 -4.02
CA ALA A 141 16.51 1.41 -3.89
C ALA A 141 16.99 2.52 -4.84
N LYS A 142 18.27 2.53 -5.24
CA LYS A 142 18.81 3.51 -6.21
C LYS A 142 18.06 3.50 -7.54
N ASN A 143 17.66 2.31 -7.98
CA ASN A 143 16.94 2.08 -9.24
C ASN A 143 15.46 1.76 -9.01
N ALA A 144 14.94 2.01 -7.81
CA ALA A 144 13.58 1.69 -7.45
C ALA A 144 12.67 2.92 -7.44
N VAL A 145 11.39 2.67 -7.65
CA VAL A 145 10.32 3.50 -7.09
C VAL A 145 9.99 2.96 -5.69
N VAL A 146 9.84 3.85 -4.71
CA VAL A 146 9.45 3.47 -3.34
C VAL A 146 8.00 3.88 -3.11
N PHE A 147 7.12 2.91 -2.89
CA PHE A 147 5.73 3.14 -2.53
C PHE A 147 5.54 2.89 -1.03
N GLY A 148 4.78 3.74 -0.35
CA GLY A 148 4.40 3.51 1.03
C GLY A 148 2.95 3.86 1.32
N SER A 149 2.22 2.87 1.84
CA SER A 149 0.88 2.97 2.43
C SER A 149 0.96 2.72 3.94
N PRO A 150 1.51 3.66 4.73
CA PRO A 150 1.68 3.48 6.18
C PRO A 150 0.31 3.40 6.89
N PRO A 151 0.27 2.90 8.14
CA PRO A 151 -0.88 3.11 8.99
C PRO A 151 -1.09 4.62 9.22
N TRP A 152 -2.35 5.04 9.31
CA TRP A 152 -2.71 6.45 9.50
C TRP A 152 -3.16 6.81 10.92
N GLY A 153 -3.20 5.84 11.83
CA GLY A 153 -3.65 6.02 13.21
C GLY A 153 -5.08 5.54 13.49
N GLY A 154 -5.65 4.70 12.60
CA GLY A 154 -6.98 4.13 12.74
C GLY A 154 -8.08 4.93 12.06
N PRO A 155 -9.33 4.43 12.03
CA PRO A 155 -10.42 4.94 11.19
C PRO A 155 -10.88 6.37 11.54
N THR A 156 -10.54 6.87 12.73
CA THR A 156 -10.90 8.23 13.19
C THR A 156 -10.25 9.33 12.35
N TYR A 157 -9.34 9.02 11.42
CA TYR A 157 -8.84 9.98 10.44
C TYR A 157 -9.97 10.62 9.61
N THR A 158 -11.10 9.92 9.43
CA THR A 158 -12.24 10.43 8.65
C THR A 158 -12.99 11.57 9.33
N ASP A 159 -12.79 11.76 10.63
CA ASP A 159 -13.49 12.78 11.43
C ASP A 159 -12.92 14.18 11.18
N PHE A 160 -11.76 14.27 10.52
CA PHE A 160 -11.09 15.52 10.20
C PHE A 160 -11.44 15.98 8.78
N GLU A 161 -12.07 17.17 8.67
CA GLU A 161 -12.28 17.84 7.38
C GLU A 161 -10.96 18.07 6.65
N VAL A 162 -9.91 18.42 7.40
CA VAL A 162 -8.53 18.53 6.94
C VAL A 162 -7.63 17.78 7.92
N PHE A 163 -7.07 16.66 7.48
CA PHE A 163 -6.24 15.78 8.30
C PHE A 163 -4.82 16.38 8.46
N ASP A 164 -4.45 16.67 9.71
CA ASP A 164 -3.12 17.16 10.08
C ASP A 164 -2.10 16.01 10.06
N LEU A 165 -1.18 16.04 9.10
CA LEU A 165 -0.16 15.01 8.93
C LEU A 165 0.85 14.94 10.10
N LYS A 166 0.84 15.91 11.01
CA LYS A 166 1.62 15.86 12.25
C LYS A 166 1.06 14.89 13.28
N VAL A 167 -0.24 14.60 13.24
CA VAL A 167 -0.88 13.66 14.18
C VAL A 167 -0.95 12.23 13.63
N MET A 168 -0.44 12.00 12.42
CA MET A 168 -0.37 10.67 11.82
C MET A 168 0.47 9.73 12.69
N GLN A 169 -0.05 8.54 12.94
CA GLN A 169 0.58 7.51 13.76
C GLN A 169 0.60 6.16 13.03
N PRO A 170 1.63 5.32 13.26
CA PRO A 170 2.74 5.52 14.20
C PRO A 170 3.89 6.36 13.62
N TYR A 171 3.78 6.81 12.37
CA TYR A 171 4.83 7.54 11.67
C TYR A 171 4.35 8.91 11.23
N SER A 172 5.15 9.94 11.51
CA SER A 172 4.92 11.27 10.96
C SER A 172 5.26 11.31 9.47
N MET A 173 4.65 12.26 8.76
CA MET A 173 4.99 12.53 7.36
C MET A 173 6.50 12.81 7.16
N GLN A 174 7.13 13.50 8.11
CA GLN A 174 8.56 13.82 8.04
C GLN A 174 9.41 12.55 8.10
N GLN A 175 9.13 11.65 9.04
CA GLN A 175 9.87 10.38 9.15
C GLN A 175 9.78 9.55 7.88
N LEU A 176 8.57 9.44 7.29
CA LEU A 176 8.35 8.69 6.05
C LEU A 176 9.09 9.32 4.87
N HIS A 177 8.91 10.63 4.68
CA HIS A 177 9.55 11.37 3.61
C HIS A 177 11.08 11.25 3.68
N ASP A 178 11.67 11.51 4.85
CA ASP A 178 13.12 11.51 5.01
C ASP A 178 13.71 10.11 4.81
N ALA A 179 13.02 9.07 5.29
CA ALA A 179 13.47 7.70 5.11
C ALA A 179 13.44 7.24 3.64
N PHE A 180 12.38 7.59 2.91
CA PHE A 180 12.20 7.14 1.53
C PHE A 180 13.08 7.92 0.56
N THR A 181 13.15 9.25 0.74
CA THR A 181 13.97 10.12 -0.12
C THR A 181 15.47 9.95 0.12
N ALA A 182 15.88 9.42 1.28
CA ALA A 182 17.27 9.05 1.52
C ALA A 182 17.76 7.88 0.65
N VAL A 183 16.86 7.07 0.09
CA VAL A 183 17.21 5.87 -0.68
C VAL A 183 16.76 5.88 -2.14
N SER A 184 15.70 6.62 -2.47
CA SER A 184 15.26 6.85 -3.86
C SER A 184 14.79 8.29 -4.07
N LYS A 185 14.91 8.79 -5.30
CA LYS A 185 14.34 10.08 -5.71
C LYS A 185 12.85 9.98 -6.07
N ASP A 186 12.40 8.78 -6.42
CA ASP A 186 11.07 8.52 -6.95
C ASP A 186 10.28 7.76 -5.88
N THR A 187 9.47 8.50 -5.13
CA THR A 187 8.75 7.98 -3.98
C THR A 187 7.29 8.39 -4.03
N VAL A 188 6.39 7.50 -3.64
CA VAL A 188 4.95 7.73 -3.63
C VAL A 188 4.38 7.37 -2.28
N LEU A 189 3.62 8.29 -1.69
CA LEU A 189 2.97 8.11 -0.40
C LEU A 189 1.45 8.06 -0.56
N TYR A 190 0.85 6.98 -0.11
CA TYR A 190 -0.60 6.79 -0.02
C TYR A 190 -1.10 7.30 1.33
N LEU A 191 -1.88 8.37 1.31
CA LEU A 191 -2.26 9.18 2.47
C LEU A 191 -3.78 9.32 2.60
N PRO A 192 -4.29 9.70 3.79
CA PRO A 192 -5.70 10.01 3.99
C PRO A 192 -6.23 11.01 2.97
N ARG A 193 -7.43 10.76 2.45
CA ARG A 193 -8.08 11.60 1.44
C ARG A 193 -8.24 13.09 1.80
N THR A 194 -8.23 13.42 3.08
CA THR A 194 -8.38 14.78 3.61
C THR A 194 -7.04 15.40 4.06
N SER A 195 -5.90 14.78 3.74
CA SER A 195 -4.58 15.28 4.14
C SER A 195 -4.34 16.74 3.74
N ASP A 196 -3.80 17.54 4.66
CA ASP A 196 -3.48 18.95 4.39
C ASP A 196 -2.40 19.10 3.32
N LEU A 197 -2.81 19.40 2.09
CA LEU A 197 -1.90 19.59 0.96
C LEU A 197 -0.90 20.73 1.17
N ARG A 198 -1.18 21.71 2.04
CA ARG A 198 -0.23 22.78 2.39
C ARG A 198 0.92 22.24 3.23
N GLN A 199 0.69 21.18 4.01
CA GLN A 199 1.75 20.49 4.74
C GLN A 199 2.56 19.60 3.81
N VAL A 200 1.89 18.89 2.88
CA VAL A 200 2.55 18.08 1.86
C VAL A 200 3.47 18.95 0.97
N ALA A 201 3.01 20.13 0.56
CA ALA A 201 3.77 21.04 -0.30
C ALA A 201 5.09 21.55 0.33
N LYS A 202 5.28 21.40 1.65
CA LYS A 202 6.54 21.78 2.31
C LYS A 202 7.69 20.82 2.03
N TYR A 203 7.39 19.64 1.50
CA TYR A 203 8.37 18.59 1.20
C TYR A 203 8.92 18.67 -0.24
N VAL A 204 8.48 19.64 -1.04
CA VAL A 204 9.06 19.94 -2.35
C VAL A 204 9.83 21.25 -2.31
N LYS A 205 10.85 21.38 -3.15
CA LYS A 205 11.64 22.62 -3.22
C LYS A 205 10.76 23.74 -3.76
N LYS A 206 11.05 24.97 -3.32
CA LYS A 206 10.34 26.15 -3.79
C LYS A 206 10.47 26.27 -5.33
N GLY A 207 9.33 26.24 -6.01
CA GLY A 207 9.26 26.32 -7.48
C GLY A 207 9.02 24.99 -8.17
N ASP A 208 9.25 23.86 -7.48
CA ASP A 208 8.94 22.53 -8.00
C ASP A 208 7.45 22.25 -7.89
N LYS A 209 6.92 21.46 -8.82
CA LYS A 209 5.53 20.98 -8.80
C LYS A 209 5.46 19.63 -8.10
N LEU A 210 4.34 19.39 -7.44
CA LEU A 210 4.04 18.11 -6.80
C LEU A 210 2.77 17.53 -7.41
N LYS A 211 2.83 16.30 -7.93
CA LYS A 211 1.64 15.58 -8.40
C LYS A 211 0.94 14.95 -7.20
N VAL A 212 -0.36 15.21 -7.09
CA VAL A 212 -1.25 14.61 -6.10
C VAL A 212 -2.47 14.08 -6.84
N THR A 213 -2.77 12.80 -6.66
CA THR A 213 -3.92 12.14 -7.29
C THR A 213 -4.90 11.69 -6.22
N HIS A 214 -6.18 12.03 -6.38
CA HIS A 214 -7.26 11.46 -5.61
C HIS A 214 -7.74 10.16 -6.25
N TYR A 215 -7.83 9.09 -5.47
CA TYR A 215 -8.43 7.84 -5.93
C TYR A 215 -9.86 7.74 -5.41
N CYS A 216 -10.80 7.74 -6.35
CA CYS A 216 -12.22 7.71 -6.07
C CYS A 216 -12.81 6.34 -6.42
N MET A 217 -13.74 5.87 -5.59
CA MET A 217 -14.52 4.66 -5.83
C MET A 217 -15.97 4.95 -5.44
N HIS A 218 -16.91 4.62 -6.33
CA HIS A 218 -18.35 4.90 -6.16
C HIS A 218 -18.66 6.38 -5.87
N GLY A 219 -18.01 7.29 -6.60
CA GLY A 219 -18.21 8.74 -6.44
C GLY A 219 -17.61 9.35 -5.17
N ALA A 220 -16.92 8.57 -4.34
CA ALA A 220 -16.27 9.04 -3.12
C ALA A 220 -14.75 8.89 -3.19
N SER A 221 -14.03 9.95 -2.82
CA SER A 221 -12.58 9.91 -2.60
C SER A 221 -12.26 8.92 -1.47
N LYS A 222 -11.31 8.01 -1.68
CA LYS A 222 -10.86 7.00 -0.70
C LYS A 222 -9.53 7.39 -0.08
N ALA A 223 -8.60 7.85 -0.90
CA ALA A 223 -7.27 8.28 -0.49
C ALA A 223 -6.65 9.23 -1.52
N ILE A 224 -5.48 9.77 -1.19
CA ILE A 224 -4.60 10.43 -2.16
C ILE A 224 -3.27 9.68 -2.27
N CYS A 225 -2.65 9.72 -3.45
CA CYS A 225 -1.20 9.50 -3.57
C CYS A 225 -0.48 10.81 -3.83
N VAL A 226 0.65 10.99 -3.16
CA VAL A 226 1.58 12.09 -3.37
C VAL A 226 2.82 11.55 -4.04
N PHE A 227 3.17 12.09 -5.22
CA PHE A 227 4.24 11.60 -6.07
C PHE A 227 5.44 12.56 -6.01
N PHE A 228 6.52 12.13 -5.36
CA PHE A 228 7.81 12.85 -5.31
C PHE A 228 8.77 12.27 -6.34
N GLY A 229 9.32 13.10 -7.22
CA GLY A 229 10.22 12.66 -8.29
C GLY A 229 9.60 12.90 -9.67
N ASP A 230 10.15 12.23 -10.69
CA ASP A 230 9.86 12.54 -12.09
C ASP A 230 8.78 11.60 -12.66
N PHE A 231 7.54 11.75 -12.19
CA PHE A 231 6.39 11.02 -12.73
C PHE A 231 5.72 11.81 -13.84
N GLU A 232 5.53 11.21 -15.02
CA GLU A 232 4.85 11.88 -16.12
C GLU A 232 3.37 12.17 -15.74
N ALA A 233 2.89 13.32 -16.20
CA ALA A 233 1.48 13.67 -16.09
C ALA A 233 0.69 12.82 -17.09
N THR A 234 -0.34 12.15 -16.59
CA THR A 234 -1.34 11.42 -17.37
C THR A 234 -2.42 12.36 -17.89
#